data_AF-A0A1J5JCM2-F1
#
_entry.id   AF-A0A1J5JCM2-F1
#
_cell.length_a   1.000
_cell.length_b   1.000
_cell.length_c   1.000
_cell.angle_alpha   90.00
_cell.angle_beta   90.00
_cell.angle_gamma   90.00
#
_symmetry.space_group_name_H-M   'P 1'
#
loop_
_entity.id
_entity.type
_entity.pdbx_description
1 polymer ?
#
loop_
_entity_poly.entity_id
_entity_poly.type
_entity_poly.pdbx_seq_one_letter_code
_entity_poly.pdbx_strand_id
1 'polypeptide(L)'
;MRATNRLTAAYLRAAPVGKHCDGAGLWLIKRDGGGAQWVLRATVHGRRRGAKLWQIAEILPKAQGRRDEQAAGKVLKQAERLQFDF
;
A
#
# COMPACT_ATOMS: atom_id res chain seq x y z
N MET A 1 -17.95 -4.34 3.07
CA MET A 1 -16.55 -4.50 2.65
C MET A 1 -16.14 -3.35 1.74
N ARG A 2 -14.99 -2.71 1.99
CA ARG A 2 -14.41 -1.74 1.03
C ARG A 2 -13.76 -2.50 -0.12
N ALA A 3 -13.92 -2.02 -1.36
CA ALA A 3 -13.27 -2.65 -2.52
C ALA A 3 -11.73 -2.60 -2.39
N THR A 4 -11.07 -3.72 -2.65
CA THR A 4 -9.62 -4.00 -2.63
C THR A 4 -9.08 -4.26 -4.04
N ASN A 5 -7.75 -4.29 -4.21
CA ASN A 5 -7.04 -4.67 -5.44
C ASN A 5 -7.51 -3.91 -6.69
N ARG A 6 -7.66 -2.59 -6.57
CA ARG A 6 -8.15 -1.73 -7.68
C ARG A 6 -7.07 -1.44 -8.71
N LEU A 7 -5.80 -1.48 -8.31
CA LEU A 7 -4.65 -1.26 -9.18
C LEU A 7 -4.23 -2.59 -9.81
N THR A 8 -4.19 -2.63 -11.13
CA THR A 8 -3.75 -3.83 -11.87
C THR A 8 -2.23 -3.85 -12.04
N ALA A 9 -1.63 -5.03 -12.25
CA ALA A 9 -0.22 -5.15 -12.65
C ALA A 9 0.18 -4.25 -13.84
N ALA A 10 -0.74 -4.02 -14.78
CA ALA A 10 -0.50 -3.15 -15.93
C ALA A 10 -0.42 -1.68 -15.49
N TYR A 11 -1.37 -1.25 -14.64
CA TYR A 11 -1.37 0.09 -14.08
C TYR A 11 -0.11 0.35 -13.24
N LEU A 12 0.29 -0.56 -12.35
CA LEU A 12 1.44 -0.36 -11.44
C LEU A 12 2.75 -0.07 -12.18
N ARG A 13 2.96 -0.70 -13.34
CA ARG A 13 4.12 -0.44 -14.21
C ARG A 13 4.13 0.98 -14.75
N ALA A 14 3.00 1.43 -15.28
CA ALA A 14 2.85 2.73 -15.95
C ALA A 14 2.36 3.85 -15.02
N ALA A 15 2.11 3.56 -13.74
CA ALA A 15 1.52 4.52 -12.81
C ALA A 15 2.36 5.81 -12.78
N PRO A 16 1.72 6.99 -12.87
CA PRO A 16 2.45 8.26 -12.81
C PRO A 16 2.98 8.52 -11.39
N VAL A 17 3.87 9.50 -11.26
CA VAL A 17 4.32 9.98 -9.95
C VAL A 17 3.11 10.47 -9.14
N GLY A 18 3.03 10.11 -7.86
CA GLY A 18 1.91 10.49 -7.00
C GLY A 18 1.41 9.37 -6.09
N LYS A 19 0.19 9.57 -5.56
CA LYS A 19 -0.47 8.66 -4.62
C LYS A 19 -1.64 7.96 -5.32
N HIS A 20 -1.62 6.63 -5.31
CA HIS A 20 -2.61 5.79 -5.98
C HIS A 20 -3.30 4.89 -4.96
N CYS A 21 -4.63 4.94 -4.90
CA CYS A 21 -5.42 4.15 -3.96
C CYS A 21 -5.70 2.76 -4.54
N ASP A 22 -5.33 1.72 -3.81
CA ASP A 22 -5.59 0.32 -4.19
C ASP A 22 -6.82 -0.28 -3.47
N GLY A 23 -7.36 0.45 -2.49
CA GLY A 23 -8.53 0.02 -1.72
C GLY A 23 -8.18 -0.45 -0.31
N ALA A 24 -9.20 -0.60 0.55
CA ALA A 24 -9.06 -0.95 1.97
C ALA A 24 -7.96 -0.19 2.74
N GLY A 25 -7.77 1.10 2.41
CA GLY A 25 -6.74 1.92 3.04
C GLY A 25 -5.30 1.65 2.55
N LEU A 26 -5.09 0.77 1.56
CA LEU A 26 -3.80 0.53 0.91
C LEU A 26 -3.55 1.54 -0.21
N TRP A 27 -2.35 2.10 -0.25
CA TRP A 27 -1.92 3.10 -1.21
C TRP A 27 -0.53 2.80 -1.74
N LEU A 28 -0.32 3.04 -3.03
CA LEU A 28 0.99 3.14 -3.65
C LEU A 28 1.42 4.61 -3.72
N ILE A 29 2.61 4.92 -3.22
CA ILE A 29 3.27 6.22 -3.36
C ILE A 29 4.43 6.04 -4.34
N LYS A 30 4.30 6.59 -5.54
CA LYS A 30 5.34 6.57 -6.57
C LYS A 30 6.09 7.90 -6.59
N ARG A 31 7.41 7.83 -6.50
CA ARG A 31 8.32 8.99 -6.43
C ARG A 31 8.91 9.29 -7.80
N ASP A 32 9.38 10.52 -7.97
CA ASP A 32 9.94 11.03 -9.22
C ASP A 32 11.12 10.20 -9.75
N GLY A 33 11.99 9.69 -8.86
CA GLY A 33 13.11 8.81 -9.23
C GLY A 33 12.74 7.35 -9.55
N GLY A 34 11.46 7.03 -9.76
CA GLY A 34 10.98 5.67 -10.08
C GLY A 34 10.84 4.71 -8.88
N GLY A 35 11.31 5.12 -7.71
CA GLY A 35 11.11 4.42 -6.45
C GLY A 35 9.65 4.47 -6.00
N ALA A 36 9.21 3.44 -5.27
CA ALA A 36 7.84 3.30 -4.80
C ALA A 36 7.77 2.87 -3.34
N GLN A 37 6.64 3.16 -2.71
CA GLN A 37 6.34 2.71 -1.36
C GLN A 37 4.87 2.35 -1.25
N TRP A 38 4.59 1.13 -0.78
CA TRP A 38 3.24 0.77 -0.37
C TRP A 38 2.97 1.26 1.06
N VAL A 39 1.74 1.68 1.32
CA VAL A 39 1.35 2.24 2.61
C VAL A 39 -0.05 1.80 2.96
N LEU A 40 -0.20 1.14 4.10
CA LEU A 40 -1.52 0.89 4.68
C LEU A 40 -1.92 2.00 5.64
N ARG A 41 -3.16 2.45 5.52
CA ARG A 41 -3.84 3.37 6.43
C ARG A 41 -5.02 2.66 7.06
N ALA A 42 -4.80 2.10 8.23
CA ALA A 42 -5.81 1.33 8.97
C ALA A 42 -6.04 1.93 10.37
N THR A 43 -7.18 1.56 10.96
CA THR A 43 -7.46 1.81 12.38
C THR A 43 -7.24 0.54 13.18
N VAL A 44 -6.84 0.67 14.43
CA VAL A 44 -6.78 -0.48 15.36
C VAL A 44 -7.83 -0.21 16.43
N HIS A 45 -8.83 -1.09 16.54
CA HIS A 45 -9.92 -0.96 17.52
C HIS A 45 -10.64 0.39 17.44
N GLY A 46 -10.98 0.82 16.22
CA GLY A 46 -11.70 2.08 15.97
C GLY A 46 -10.92 3.36 16.27
N ARG A 47 -9.64 3.27 16.69
CA ARG A 47 -8.79 4.44 16.94
C ARG A 47 -7.80 4.64 15.79
N ARG A 48 -7.85 5.83 15.18
CA ARG A 48 -6.83 6.31 14.27
C ARG A 48 -5.62 6.74 15.08
N ARG A 49 -4.56 5.94 15.06
CA ARG A 49 -3.32 6.27 15.77
C ARG A 49 -2.42 7.17 14.88
N GLY A 50 -1.71 8.11 15.51
CA GLY A 50 -1.09 9.28 14.88
C GLY A 50 -0.08 9.03 13.74
N ALA A 51 0.02 10.02 12.86
CA ALA A 51 0.55 10.04 11.49
C ALA A 51 1.95 9.45 11.20
N LYS A 52 2.75 9.05 12.19
CA LYS A 52 4.12 8.55 12.00
C LYS A 52 4.34 7.08 12.39
N LEU A 53 3.37 6.42 13.02
CA LEU A 53 3.60 5.12 13.67
C LEU A 53 3.04 3.89 12.94
N TRP A 54 2.35 4.04 11.79
CA TRP A 54 1.62 2.91 11.17
C TRP A 54 1.78 2.81 9.67
N GLN A 55 2.85 3.35 9.13
CA GLN A 55 3.22 3.08 7.74
C GLN A 55 3.82 1.67 7.70
N ILE A 56 2.98 0.62 7.69
CA ILE A 56 3.45 -0.67 7.18
C ILE A 56 3.77 -0.42 5.73
N ALA A 57 5.05 -0.49 5.41
CA ALA A 57 5.54 -0.07 4.13
C ALA A 57 6.61 -1.01 3.61
N GLU A 58 6.33 -1.57 2.44
CA GLU A 58 7.37 -2.16 1.61
C GLU A 58 7.87 -1.05 0.67
N ILE A 59 9.17 -0.75 0.76
CA ILE A 59 9.84 0.21 -0.12
C ILE A 59 10.47 -0.58 -1.26
N LEU A 60 10.15 -0.18 -2.48
CA LEU A 60 10.73 -0.78 -3.68
C LEU A 60 11.64 0.24 -4.36
N PRO A 61 12.89 -0.13 -4.70
CA PRO A 61 13.81 0.77 -5.41
C PRO A 61 13.31 1.10 -6.82
N LYS A 62 12.51 0.22 -7.44
CA LYS A 62 11.71 0.47 -8.65
C LYS A 62 10.36 -0.24 -8.55
N ALA A 63 9.29 0.43 -8.95
CA ALA A 63 7.98 -0.20 -9.13
C ALA A 63 7.97 -1.09 -10.38
N GLN A 64 7.70 -2.38 -10.22
CA GLN A 64 7.66 -3.35 -11.32
C GLN A 64 6.53 -4.40 -11.14
N GLY A 65 5.30 -4.04 -11.51
CA GLY A 65 4.21 -4.99 -11.83
C GLY A 65 3.99 -6.11 -10.80
N ARG A 66 4.31 -7.36 -11.14
CA ARG A 66 4.12 -8.53 -10.25
C ARG A 66 4.88 -8.43 -8.91
N ARG A 67 6.01 -7.72 -8.85
CA ARG A 67 6.71 -7.47 -7.59
C ARG A 67 5.97 -6.48 -6.70
N ASP A 68 5.27 -5.53 -7.32
CA ASP A 68 4.47 -4.53 -6.60
C ASP A 68 3.23 -5.17 -5.98
N GLU A 69 2.57 -6.11 -6.68
CA GLU A 69 1.45 -6.88 -6.15
C GLU A 69 1.87 -7.77 -4.97
N GLN A 70 3.03 -8.42 -5.05
CA GLN A 70 3.56 -9.21 -3.93
C GLN A 70 3.89 -8.32 -2.72
N ALA A 71 4.45 -7.13 -2.95
CA ALA A 71 4.72 -6.14 -1.92
C ALA A 71 3.43 -5.68 -1.23
N ALA A 72 2.37 -5.37 -2.00
CA ALA A 72 1.04 -5.08 -1.47
C ALA A 72 0.51 -6.22 -0.59
N GLY A 73 0.62 -7.46 -1.06
CA GLY A 73 0.22 -8.64 -0.29
C GLY A 73 0.98 -8.82 1.03
N LYS A 74 2.29 -8.52 1.07
CA LYS A 74 3.08 -8.56 2.31
C LYS A 74 2.60 -7.54 3.33
N VAL A 75 2.33 -6.31 2.88
CA VAL A 75 1.84 -5.22 3.74
C VAL A 75 0.50 -5.62 4.39
N LEU A 76 -0.42 -6.18 3.61
CA LEU A 76 -1.71 -6.64 4.11
C LEU A 76 -1.58 -7.80 5.12
N LYS A 77 -0.77 -8.81 4.81
CA LYS A 77 -0.52 -9.93 5.75
C LYS A 77 0.11 -9.48 7.07
N GLN A 78 1.02 -8.51 7.01
CA GLN A 78 1.60 -7.94 8.22
C GLN A 78 0.56 -7.17 9.04
N ALA A 79 -0.39 -6.50 8.37
CA ALA A 79 -1.49 -5.82 9.05
C ALA A 79 -2.48 -6.79 9.71
N GLU A 80 -2.82 -7.90 9.06
CA GLU A 80 -3.62 -8.98 9.66
C GLU A 80 -2.96 -9.53 10.93
N ARG A 81 -1.64 -9.82 10.86
CA ARG A 81 -0.87 -10.28 12.03
C ARG A 81 -0.92 -9.31 13.20
N LEU A 82 -0.93 -8.01 12.90
CA LEU A 82 -0.94 -6.95 13.90
C LEU A 82 -2.36 -6.51 14.30
N GLN A 83 -3.39 -7.28 13.90
CA GLN A 83 -4.80 -7.05 14.27
C GLN A 83 -5.33 -5.68 13.86
N PHE A 84 -4.95 -5.19 12.68
CA PHE A 84 -5.52 -3.98 12.09
C PHE A 84 -6.91 -4.24 11.50
N ASP A 85 -7.79 -3.24 11.61
CA ASP A 85 -9.11 -3.20 10.98
C ASP A 85 -9.03 -2.34 9.69
N PHE A 86 -9.50 -2.85 8.54
CA PHE A 86 -9.40 -2.21 7.21
C PHE A 86 -10.73 -1.65 6.66
#